data_AF-A0A2M7ZH30-F1
#
_entry.id   AF-A0A2M7ZH30-F1
#
_cell.length_a   1.000
_cell.length_b   1.000
_cell.length_c   1.000
_cell.angle_alpha   90.00
_cell.angle_beta   90.00
_cell.angle_gamma   90.00
#
_symmetry.space_group_name_H-M   'P 1'
#
loop_
_entity.id
_entity.type
_entity.pdbx_description
1 polymer ?
#
loop_
_entity_poly.entity_id
_entity_poly.type
_entity_poly.pdbx_seq_one_letter_code
_entity_poly.pdbx_strand_id
1 'polypeptide(L)'
;MKKLIAYIFFTFIIGTFLFLSAPSNDDAIPTDNSKLIKFSHQFHVDDNEIECADCHKKVTESISLSDRLLPDHETCIDCHDVEDTDNCTTCHYEDKFESLIQTKSELNFNHKIHVTEQKLECVNCHKGLSEVEYAFQSPNSKPNMETCYSCHNDGGVAFNTLNCESCHKITANLIPQNHKSFSFIKTHKFSVQNINANCAMCHQEQTCQDCHTATNVITENNTVSQFFQPYSPSKIKDGIKQQQITRVHELNFRLTHGIEARGKTTNCESCHQVQTFCANCHGSNNEDFALGGIVPTSHLKPNFKTLGVG
;
A
#
# COMPACT_ATOMS: atom_id res chain seq x y z
N MET A 1 54.49 -12.39 0.98
CA MET A 1 53.66 -11.33 0.35
C MET A 1 53.08 -11.73 -1.01
N LYS A 2 53.88 -12.12 -2.02
CA LYS A 2 53.35 -12.51 -3.36
C LYS A 2 52.32 -13.66 -3.36
N LYS A 3 52.50 -14.70 -2.51
CA LYS A 3 51.56 -15.84 -2.41
C LYS A 3 50.21 -15.48 -1.76
N LEU A 4 50.19 -14.48 -0.86
CA LEU A 4 48.97 -14.03 -0.18
C LEU A 4 48.08 -13.21 -1.14
N ILE A 5 48.71 -12.36 -1.96
CA ILE A 5 48.03 -11.56 -2.99
C ILE A 5 47.41 -12.48 -4.07
N ALA A 6 48.12 -13.55 -4.47
CA ALA A 6 47.60 -14.52 -5.42
C ALA A 6 46.38 -15.29 -4.89
N TYR A 7 46.37 -15.65 -3.59
CA TYR A 7 45.22 -16.31 -2.97
C TYR A 7 44.00 -15.41 -2.88
N ILE A 8 44.18 -14.14 -2.51
CA ILE A 8 43.11 -13.14 -2.47
C ILE A 8 42.51 -12.93 -3.87
N PHE A 9 43.35 -12.85 -4.90
CA PHE A 9 42.89 -12.72 -6.28
C PHE A 9 42.09 -13.95 -6.75
N PHE A 10 42.54 -15.16 -6.42
CA PHE A 10 41.86 -16.39 -6.81
C PHE A 10 40.51 -16.57 -6.09
N THR A 11 40.44 -16.23 -4.80
CA THR A 11 39.17 -16.22 -4.06
C THR A 11 38.20 -15.15 -4.55
N PHE A 12 38.71 -14.01 -5.01
CA PHE A 12 37.89 -12.95 -5.58
C PHE A 12 37.28 -13.39 -6.91
N ILE A 13 38.07 -14.01 -7.79
CA ILE A 13 37.61 -14.54 -9.09
C ILE A 13 36.55 -15.64 -8.90
N ILE A 14 36.77 -16.58 -7.98
CA ILE A 14 35.79 -17.65 -7.68
C ILE A 14 34.52 -17.07 -7.06
N GLY A 15 34.65 -16.07 -6.17
CA GLY A 15 33.51 -15.37 -5.57
C GLY A 15 32.66 -14.64 -6.61
N THR A 16 33.30 -13.96 -7.58
CA THR A 16 32.59 -13.32 -8.69
C THR A 16 31.95 -14.33 -9.65
N PHE A 17 32.59 -15.46 -9.92
CA PHE A 17 32.05 -16.50 -10.80
C PHE A 17 30.82 -17.19 -10.17
N LEU A 18 30.83 -17.41 -8.85
CA LEU A 18 29.67 -17.94 -8.12
C LEU A 18 28.52 -16.94 -8.00
N PHE A 19 28.79 -15.64 -7.95
CA PHE A 19 27.75 -14.60 -7.96
C PHE A 19 27.08 -14.44 -9.33
N LEU A 20 27.83 -14.64 -10.43
CA LEU A 20 27.33 -14.60 -11.80
C LEU A 20 26.59 -15.89 -12.22
N SER A 21 26.78 -16.98 -11.49
CA SER A 21 26.15 -18.29 -11.76
C SER A 21 24.95 -18.58 -10.84
N ALA A 22 24.49 -17.59 -10.08
CA ALA A 22 23.26 -17.73 -9.30
C ALA A 22 22.09 -17.92 -10.29
N PRO A 23 21.38 -19.05 -10.27
CA PRO A 23 20.23 -19.24 -11.14
C PRO A 23 19.19 -18.16 -10.83
N SER A 24 18.82 -17.37 -11.83
CA SER A 24 17.60 -16.57 -11.78
C SER A 24 16.44 -17.55 -11.65
N ASN A 25 15.74 -17.50 -10.52
CA ASN A 25 14.45 -18.19 -10.39
C ASN A 25 13.45 -17.48 -11.32
N ASP A 26 13.45 -17.85 -12.61
CA ASP A 26 12.52 -17.35 -13.63
C ASP A 26 11.10 -17.88 -13.46
N ASP A 27 10.86 -18.78 -12.50
CA ASP A 27 9.54 -19.30 -12.12
C ASP A 27 8.69 -18.31 -11.29
N ALA A 28 9.05 -17.02 -11.28
CA ALA A 28 8.21 -16.00 -10.67
C ALA A 28 6.89 -15.90 -11.45
N ILE A 29 5.78 -16.21 -10.77
CA ILE A 29 4.40 -16.01 -11.28
C ILE A 29 4.34 -14.64 -11.95
N PRO A 30 3.99 -14.56 -13.25
CA PRO A 30 3.89 -13.27 -13.94
C PRO A 30 2.96 -12.34 -13.18
N THR A 31 3.45 -11.17 -12.79
CA THR A 31 2.68 -10.16 -12.06
C THR A 31 1.88 -9.25 -13.00
N ASP A 32 2.14 -9.35 -14.29
CA ASP A 32 1.58 -8.54 -15.35
C ASP A 32 1.57 -9.31 -16.69
N ASN A 33 0.97 -8.71 -17.71
CA ASN A 33 0.74 -9.34 -19.01
C ASN A 33 1.90 -9.18 -20.01
N SER A 34 3.00 -8.49 -19.65
CA SER A 34 4.11 -8.22 -20.59
C SER A 34 4.87 -9.47 -21.03
N LYS A 35 4.71 -10.58 -20.30
CA LYS A 35 5.28 -11.88 -20.64
C LYS A 35 4.31 -12.82 -21.36
N LEU A 36 3.05 -12.41 -21.53
CA LEU A 36 1.99 -13.20 -22.16
C LEU A 36 1.70 -12.70 -23.58
N ILE A 37 1.61 -11.38 -23.74
CA ILE A 37 1.26 -10.75 -25.01
C ILE A 37 2.13 -9.52 -25.28
N LYS A 38 2.54 -9.36 -26.54
CA LYS A 38 3.15 -8.16 -27.10
C LYS A 38 2.02 -7.21 -27.44
N PHE A 39 1.91 -6.13 -26.67
CA PHE A 39 0.86 -5.13 -26.88
C PHE A 39 1.38 -3.73 -26.55
N SER A 40 0.87 -2.72 -27.26
CA SER A 40 1.17 -1.32 -27.00
C SER A 40 -0.10 -0.47 -27.01
N HIS A 41 -0.51 0.09 -25.86
CA HIS A 41 -1.64 1.02 -25.83
C HIS A 41 -1.34 2.28 -26.64
N GLN A 42 -0.10 2.79 -26.60
CA GLN A 42 0.30 3.95 -27.39
C GLN A 42 0.07 3.73 -28.88
N PHE A 43 0.52 2.59 -29.40
CA PHE A 43 0.34 2.29 -30.82
C PHE A 43 -1.15 2.22 -31.19
N HIS A 44 -1.97 1.53 -30.39
CA HIS A 44 -3.38 1.36 -30.74
C HIS A 44 -4.21 2.64 -30.54
N VAL A 45 -4.01 3.34 -29.42
CA VAL A 45 -4.85 4.48 -29.03
C VAL A 45 -4.33 5.79 -29.63
N ASP A 46 -3.04 6.06 -29.54
CA ASP A 46 -2.46 7.36 -29.97
C ASP A 46 -2.10 7.34 -31.46
N ASP A 47 -1.39 6.30 -31.93
CA ASP A 47 -0.93 6.24 -33.33
C ASP A 47 -2.04 5.83 -34.33
N ASN A 48 -3.04 5.08 -33.88
CA ASN A 48 -4.11 4.51 -34.73
C ASN A 48 -5.53 4.94 -34.32
N GLU A 49 -5.67 5.86 -33.37
CA GLU A 49 -6.96 6.47 -32.97
C GLU A 49 -8.05 5.44 -32.59
N ILE A 50 -7.67 4.29 -32.02
CA ILE A 50 -8.64 3.28 -31.55
C ILE A 50 -9.23 3.71 -30.21
N GLU A 51 -10.57 3.65 -30.11
CA GLU A 51 -11.26 4.03 -28.88
C GLU A 51 -11.08 2.98 -27.79
N CYS A 52 -11.03 3.41 -26.53
CA CYS A 52 -10.84 2.51 -25.38
C CYS A 52 -11.91 1.40 -25.35
N ALA A 53 -13.15 1.75 -25.69
CA ALA A 53 -14.30 0.85 -25.67
C ALA A 53 -14.33 -0.18 -26.81
N ASP A 54 -13.53 0.03 -27.88
CA ASP A 54 -13.45 -0.91 -28.99
C ASP A 54 -12.79 -2.22 -28.55
N CYS A 55 -11.77 -2.13 -27.68
CA CYS A 55 -11.16 -3.30 -27.05
C CYS A 55 -11.84 -3.67 -25.73
N HIS A 56 -12.15 -2.69 -24.87
CA HIS A 56 -12.73 -2.93 -23.55
C HIS A 56 -14.27 -2.98 -23.58
N LYS A 57 -14.83 -3.73 -24.53
CA LYS A 57 -16.27 -3.72 -24.89
C LYS A 57 -17.23 -3.91 -23.72
N LYS A 58 -16.85 -4.71 -22.72
CA LYS A 58 -17.70 -5.03 -21.56
C LYS A 58 -17.75 -3.93 -20.49
N VAL A 59 -16.90 -2.90 -20.58
CA VAL A 59 -16.79 -1.84 -19.56
C VAL A 59 -18.06 -1.00 -19.46
N THR A 60 -18.69 -0.65 -20.58
CA THR A 60 -19.87 0.23 -20.63
C THR A 60 -21.10 -0.37 -19.95
N GLU A 61 -21.13 -1.69 -19.78
CA GLU A 61 -22.24 -2.42 -19.15
C GLU A 61 -21.88 -2.96 -17.75
N SER A 62 -20.61 -2.89 -17.37
CA SER A 62 -20.11 -3.50 -16.13
C SER A 62 -20.58 -2.75 -14.89
N ILE A 63 -21.09 -3.52 -13.94
CA ILE A 63 -21.55 -3.03 -12.63
C ILE A 63 -20.60 -3.45 -11.50
N SER A 64 -19.52 -4.18 -11.81
CA SER A 64 -18.61 -4.76 -10.83
C SER A 64 -17.17 -4.86 -11.36
N LEU A 65 -16.18 -4.54 -10.52
CA LEU A 65 -14.76 -4.75 -10.83
C LEU A 65 -14.34 -6.23 -10.87
N SER A 66 -15.22 -7.14 -10.45
CA SER A 66 -15.00 -8.58 -10.58
C SER A 66 -15.32 -9.11 -11.98
N ASP A 67 -15.99 -8.31 -12.83
CA ASP A 67 -16.31 -8.68 -14.19
C ASP A 67 -15.03 -8.79 -15.03
N ARG A 68 -15.01 -9.64 -16.07
CA ARG A 68 -13.86 -9.74 -16.97
C ARG A 68 -13.89 -8.62 -18.00
N LEU A 69 -13.14 -7.54 -17.72
CA LEU A 69 -13.11 -6.31 -18.53
C LEU A 69 -11.89 -6.17 -19.43
N LEU A 70 -10.98 -7.16 -19.40
CA LEU A 70 -9.88 -7.25 -20.35
C LEU A 70 -10.38 -7.84 -21.68
N PRO A 71 -9.81 -7.40 -22.81
CA PRO A 71 -10.09 -7.99 -24.12
C PRO A 71 -9.78 -9.49 -24.12
N ASP A 72 -10.53 -10.22 -24.95
CA ASP A 72 -10.26 -11.60 -25.31
C ASP A 72 -9.71 -11.69 -26.73
N HIS A 73 -9.34 -12.90 -27.15
CA HIS A 73 -8.76 -13.15 -28.47
C HIS A 73 -9.66 -12.66 -29.62
N GLU A 74 -10.97 -12.88 -29.51
CA GLU A 74 -11.96 -12.46 -30.51
C GLU A 74 -11.94 -10.94 -30.73
N THR A 75 -11.70 -10.17 -29.66
CA THR A 75 -11.58 -8.71 -29.75
C THR A 75 -10.41 -8.27 -30.63
N CYS A 76 -9.31 -9.04 -30.65
CA CYS A 76 -8.17 -8.76 -31.51
C CYS A 76 -8.47 -9.10 -32.96
N ILE A 77 -9.23 -10.18 -33.22
CA ILE A 77 -9.55 -10.66 -34.57
C ILE A 77 -10.46 -9.69 -35.33
N ASP A 78 -11.20 -8.83 -34.64
CA ASP A 78 -12.03 -7.79 -35.28
C ASP A 78 -11.22 -6.87 -36.22
N CYS A 79 -9.91 -6.74 -35.98
CA CYS A 79 -9.00 -5.93 -36.80
C CYS A 79 -7.77 -6.71 -37.30
N HIS A 80 -7.29 -7.70 -36.55
CA HIS A 80 -6.15 -8.53 -36.94
C HIS A 80 -6.64 -9.82 -37.59
N ASP A 81 -6.22 -10.07 -38.83
CA ASP A 81 -6.48 -11.34 -39.49
C ASP A 81 -5.57 -12.43 -38.92
N VAL A 82 -6.15 -13.38 -38.16
CA VAL A 82 -5.45 -14.50 -37.49
C VAL A 82 -5.84 -15.84 -38.13
N GLU A 83 -6.07 -15.87 -39.45
CA GLU A 83 -6.25 -17.13 -40.18
C GLU A 83 -4.96 -17.96 -40.29
N ASP A 84 -3.81 -17.30 -40.22
CA ASP A 84 -2.49 -17.94 -40.29
C ASP A 84 -1.96 -18.34 -38.91
N THR A 85 -2.02 -19.65 -38.61
CA THR A 85 -1.57 -20.22 -37.35
C THR A 85 -0.05 -20.20 -37.17
N ASP A 86 0.73 -19.91 -38.22
CA ASP A 86 2.19 -19.95 -38.16
C ASP A 86 2.80 -18.65 -37.60
N ASN A 87 2.01 -17.57 -37.55
CA ASN A 87 2.45 -16.22 -37.14
C ASN A 87 1.94 -15.77 -35.77
N CYS A 88 1.49 -16.71 -34.93
CA CYS A 88 1.02 -16.46 -33.56
C CYS A 88 2.03 -15.66 -32.70
N THR A 89 3.34 -15.86 -32.95
CA THR A 89 4.42 -15.21 -32.19
C THR A 89 4.55 -13.70 -32.46
N THR A 90 3.81 -13.16 -33.43
CA THR A 90 3.68 -11.72 -33.64
C THR A 90 3.11 -11.03 -32.40
N CYS A 91 2.11 -11.66 -31.79
CA CYS A 91 1.45 -11.16 -30.58
C CYS A 91 1.84 -11.97 -29.34
N HIS A 92 2.02 -13.29 -29.46
CA HIS A 92 2.28 -14.16 -28.31
C HIS A 92 3.78 -14.32 -28.03
N TYR A 93 4.14 -14.35 -26.74
CA TYR A 93 5.50 -14.70 -26.32
C TYR A 93 5.62 -16.21 -26.13
N GLU A 94 6.61 -16.86 -26.75
CA GLU A 94 6.95 -18.26 -26.47
C GLU A 94 5.75 -19.22 -26.56
N ASP A 95 4.80 -18.97 -27.48
CA ASP A 95 3.56 -19.74 -27.63
C ASP A 95 2.72 -19.82 -26.34
N LYS A 96 2.75 -18.75 -25.53
CA LYS A 96 1.90 -18.56 -24.35
C LYS A 96 0.53 -18.04 -24.75
N PHE A 97 -0.47 -18.90 -24.58
CA PHE A 97 -1.88 -18.63 -24.88
C PHE A 97 -2.76 -18.55 -23.63
N GLU A 98 -2.16 -18.32 -22.45
CA GLU A 98 -2.94 -18.13 -21.24
C GLU A 98 -3.78 -16.85 -21.31
N SER A 99 -4.91 -16.88 -20.61
CA SER A 99 -5.76 -15.72 -20.45
C SER A 99 -5.02 -14.58 -19.76
N LEU A 100 -5.24 -13.35 -20.25
CA LEU A 100 -4.72 -12.14 -19.61
C LEU A 100 -5.08 -12.09 -18.12
N ILE A 101 -4.08 -11.72 -17.32
CA ILE A 101 -4.14 -11.62 -15.87
C ILE A 101 -4.93 -10.37 -15.51
N GLN A 102 -6.00 -10.56 -14.74
CA GLN A 102 -6.80 -9.49 -14.17
C GLN A 102 -6.50 -9.32 -12.68
N THR A 103 -6.23 -8.09 -12.26
CA THR A 103 -6.07 -7.78 -10.85
C THR A 103 -7.42 -7.83 -10.14
N LYS A 104 -7.48 -8.46 -8.97
CA LYS A 104 -8.68 -8.46 -8.12
C LYS A 104 -8.80 -7.14 -7.35
N SER A 105 -10.02 -6.61 -7.25
CA SER A 105 -10.34 -5.41 -6.47
C SER A 105 -11.37 -5.73 -5.38
N GLU A 106 -11.10 -5.21 -4.19
CA GLU A 106 -12.01 -5.26 -3.05
C GLU A 106 -12.92 -4.02 -2.96
N LEU A 107 -13.04 -3.26 -4.05
CA LEU A 107 -13.93 -2.13 -4.17
C LEU A 107 -15.25 -2.52 -4.86
N ASN A 108 -16.32 -1.86 -4.44
CA ASN A 108 -17.58 -1.75 -5.14
C ASN A 108 -17.46 -0.57 -6.11
N PHE A 109 -17.47 -0.85 -7.41
CA PHE A 109 -17.44 0.19 -8.44
C PHE A 109 -18.20 -0.28 -9.67
N ASN A 110 -18.96 0.63 -10.25
CA ASN A 110 -19.88 0.39 -11.35
C ASN A 110 -19.47 1.28 -12.53
N HIS A 111 -18.80 0.69 -13.53
CA HIS A 111 -18.36 1.43 -14.72
C HIS A 111 -19.55 1.96 -15.53
N LYS A 112 -20.65 1.20 -15.63
CA LYS A 112 -21.84 1.61 -16.38
C LYS A 112 -22.40 2.95 -15.92
N ILE A 113 -22.50 3.18 -14.61
CA ILE A 113 -22.97 4.48 -14.10
C ILE A 113 -22.01 5.59 -14.55
N HIS A 114 -20.70 5.40 -14.40
CA HIS A 114 -19.71 6.44 -14.67
C HIS A 114 -19.57 6.73 -16.18
N VAL A 115 -19.45 5.69 -17.00
CA VAL A 115 -19.17 5.81 -18.44
C VAL A 115 -20.46 6.01 -19.23
N THR A 116 -21.51 5.24 -18.94
CA THR A 116 -22.73 5.24 -19.77
C THR A 116 -23.76 6.26 -19.29
N GLU A 117 -24.02 6.32 -17.98
CA GLU A 117 -25.07 7.20 -17.44
C GLU A 117 -24.55 8.64 -17.22
N GLN A 118 -23.35 8.78 -16.67
CA GLN A 118 -22.70 10.07 -16.40
C GLN A 118 -21.81 10.56 -17.55
N LYS A 119 -21.60 9.73 -18.59
CA LYS A 119 -20.82 10.09 -19.79
C LYS A 119 -19.42 10.61 -19.46
N LEU A 120 -18.75 10.00 -18.49
CA LEU A 120 -17.37 10.30 -18.17
C LEU A 120 -16.44 9.60 -19.16
N GLU A 121 -15.46 10.35 -19.66
CA GLU A 121 -14.42 9.80 -20.52
C GLU A 121 -13.46 8.90 -19.72
N CYS A 122 -12.91 7.87 -20.37
CA CYS A 122 -12.01 6.91 -19.74
C CYS A 122 -10.79 7.60 -19.11
N VAL A 123 -10.25 8.60 -19.80
CA VAL A 123 -9.05 9.36 -19.41
C VAL A 123 -9.27 10.28 -18.20
N ASN A 124 -10.53 10.54 -17.82
CA ASN A 124 -10.82 11.30 -16.61
C ASN A 124 -10.30 10.55 -15.36
N CYS A 125 -10.36 9.22 -15.40
CA CYS A 125 -9.86 8.35 -14.34
C CYS A 125 -8.53 7.68 -14.68
N HIS A 126 -8.43 7.09 -15.88
CA HIS A 126 -7.29 6.29 -16.34
C HIS A 126 -6.28 7.11 -17.14
N LYS A 127 -5.62 8.06 -16.47
CA LYS A 127 -4.71 9.02 -17.11
C LYS A 127 -3.43 8.35 -17.63
N GLY A 128 -2.97 8.76 -18.82
CA GLY A 128 -1.70 8.35 -19.41
C GLY A 128 -1.64 6.92 -19.93
N LEU A 129 -2.79 6.27 -20.16
CA LEU A 129 -2.82 4.94 -20.79
C LEU A 129 -2.48 4.99 -22.29
N SER A 130 -2.76 6.08 -22.99
CA SER A 130 -2.41 6.26 -24.40
C SER A 130 -0.92 6.52 -24.63
N GLU A 131 -0.12 6.69 -23.57
CA GLU A 131 1.30 7.05 -23.69
C GLU A 131 2.23 5.89 -23.29
N VAL A 132 1.68 4.70 -23.06
CA VAL A 132 2.41 3.54 -22.55
C VAL A 132 2.20 2.32 -23.44
N GLU A 133 3.14 1.39 -23.40
CA GLU A 133 2.94 0.11 -24.06
C GLU A 133 1.99 -0.76 -23.23
N TYR A 134 2.32 -0.90 -21.94
CA TYR A 134 1.58 -1.75 -21.01
C TYR A 134 0.91 -0.92 -19.92
N ALA A 135 -0.34 -1.24 -19.61
CA ALA A 135 -1.14 -0.49 -18.64
C ALA A 135 -0.45 -0.30 -17.29
N PHE A 136 0.29 -1.29 -16.77
CA PHE A 136 0.98 -1.19 -15.48
C PHE A 136 2.05 -0.08 -15.42
N GLN A 137 2.53 0.38 -16.58
CA GLN A 137 3.50 1.48 -16.67
C GLN A 137 2.85 2.83 -16.36
N SER A 138 1.54 2.97 -16.57
CA SER A 138 0.82 4.16 -16.15
C SER A 138 0.51 4.10 -14.64
N PRO A 139 0.92 5.12 -13.85
CA PRO A 139 0.61 5.19 -12.43
C PRO A 139 -0.89 5.32 -12.13
N ASN A 140 -1.69 5.76 -13.10
CA ASN A 140 -3.14 5.92 -12.98
C ASN A 140 -3.92 4.86 -13.76
N SER A 141 -3.27 3.80 -14.26
CA SER A 141 -3.96 2.64 -14.81
C SER A 141 -4.97 2.05 -13.82
N LYS A 142 -4.66 2.15 -12.53
CA LYS A 142 -5.57 1.90 -11.41
C LYS A 142 -5.81 3.23 -10.70
N PRO A 143 -6.97 3.89 -10.91
CA PRO A 143 -7.28 5.15 -10.26
C PRO A 143 -7.12 5.05 -8.75
N ASN A 144 -6.45 6.03 -8.17
CA ASN A 144 -6.29 6.12 -6.72
C ASN A 144 -7.57 6.72 -6.10
N MET A 145 -7.64 6.72 -4.76
CA MET A 145 -8.80 7.24 -4.04
C MET A 145 -9.03 8.74 -4.28
N GLU A 146 -7.97 9.51 -4.53
CA GLU A 146 -8.05 10.95 -4.82
C GLU A 146 -8.77 11.22 -6.14
N THR A 147 -8.58 10.36 -7.15
CA THR A 147 -9.33 10.42 -8.41
C THR A 147 -10.84 10.27 -8.17
N CYS A 148 -11.25 9.37 -7.27
CA CYS A 148 -12.67 9.26 -6.91
C CYS A 148 -13.13 10.51 -6.15
N TYR A 149 -12.32 10.98 -5.20
CA TYR A 149 -12.67 12.11 -4.34
C TYR A 149 -12.73 13.45 -5.09
N SER A 150 -12.13 13.59 -6.29
CA SER A 150 -12.28 14.81 -7.08
C SER A 150 -13.75 15.11 -7.44
N CYS A 151 -14.61 14.08 -7.46
CA CYS A 151 -16.05 14.21 -7.68
C CYS A 151 -16.88 13.80 -6.44
N HIS A 152 -16.41 12.81 -5.68
CA HIS A 152 -17.04 12.30 -4.45
C HIS A 152 -16.48 13.00 -3.20
N ASN A 153 -16.64 14.32 -3.14
CA ASN A 153 -16.27 15.15 -1.98
C ASN A 153 -17.48 15.90 -1.41
N ASP A 154 -17.27 16.52 -0.25
CA ASP A 154 -18.26 17.39 0.38
C ASP A 154 -18.56 18.60 -0.52
N GLY A 155 -19.74 18.61 -1.14
CA GLY A 155 -20.15 19.63 -2.12
C GLY A 155 -20.00 19.22 -3.59
N GLY A 156 -19.47 18.03 -3.88
CA GLY A 156 -19.35 17.48 -5.23
C GLY A 156 -20.67 16.93 -5.79
N VAL A 157 -20.67 16.63 -7.09
CA VAL A 157 -21.85 16.11 -7.83
C VAL A 157 -22.38 14.76 -7.32
N ALA A 158 -21.56 14.01 -6.55
CA ALA A 158 -21.88 12.69 -6.04
C ALA A 158 -21.84 12.59 -4.49
N PHE A 159 -22.23 13.67 -3.79
CA PHE A 159 -22.23 13.77 -2.32
C PHE A 159 -23.01 12.64 -1.59
N ASN A 160 -23.98 12.00 -2.26
CA ASN A 160 -24.79 10.92 -1.69
C ASN A 160 -24.06 9.57 -1.51
N THR A 161 -22.78 9.47 -1.89
CA THR A 161 -21.98 8.23 -1.81
C THR A 161 -20.70 8.40 -0.98
N LEU A 162 -20.66 9.38 -0.07
CA LEU A 162 -19.49 9.67 0.78
C LEU A 162 -19.24 8.65 1.90
N ASN A 163 -20.20 7.75 2.15
CA ASN A 163 -19.99 6.65 3.09
C ASN A 163 -18.99 5.64 2.52
N CYS A 164 -18.04 5.23 3.36
CA CYS A 164 -16.94 4.35 2.97
C CYS A 164 -17.44 3.03 2.35
N GLU A 165 -18.55 2.49 2.86
CA GLU A 165 -19.16 1.23 2.43
C GLU A 165 -19.72 1.26 1.00
N SER A 166 -19.99 2.45 0.46
CA SER A 166 -20.43 2.58 -0.94
C SER A 166 -19.34 2.16 -1.93
N CYS A 167 -18.07 2.33 -1.56
CA CYS A 167 -16.94 1.96 -2.39
C CYS A 167 -16.13 0.79 -1.81
N HIS A 168 -16.04 0.64 -0.49
CA HIS A 168 -15.22 -0.40 0.14
C HIS A 168 -16.09 -1.57 0.61
N LYS A 169 -15.78 -2.78 0.13
CA LYS A 169 -16.40 -4.02 0.64
C LYS A 169 -16.07 -4.25 2.12
N ILE A 170 -14.88 -3.85 2.54
CA ILE A 170 -14.36 -4.00 3.90
C ILE A 170 -13.73 -2.67 4.31
N THR A 171 -14.30 -2.01 5.33
CA THR A 171 -13.77 -0.77 5.90
C THR A 171 -12.87 -1.01 7.12
N ALA A 172 -12.67 -2.27 7.50
CA ALA A 172 -11.70 -2.67 8.52
C ALA A 172 -10.26 -2.43 8.04
N ASN A 173 -9.42 -1.83 8.89
CA ASN A 173 -7.98 -1.62 8.65
C ASN A 173 -7.60 -1.03 7.27
N LEU A 174 -8.39 -0.08 6.75
CA LEU A 174 -8.02 0.66 5.55
C LEU A 174 -6.76 1.50 5.82
N ILE A 175 -5.65 1.08 5.24
CA ILE A 175 -4.36 1.78 5.31
C ILE A 175 -3.96 2.10 3.87
N PRO A 176 -3.93 3.39 3.46
CA PRO A 176 -3.46 3.78 2.14
C PRO A 176 -1.98 3.41 1.93
N GLN A 177 -1.55 3.29 0.67
CA GLN A 177 -0.19 2.81 0.36
C GLN A 177 0.91 3.71 0.95
N ASN A 178 0.71 5.03 0.98
CA ASN A 178 1.65 5.97 1.60
C ASN A 178 1.79 5.77 3.13
N HIS A 179 0.75 5.24 3.81
CA HIS A 179 0.76 4.92 5.24
C HIS A 179 1.40 3.57 5.56
N LYS A 180 1.61 2.71 4.54
CA LYS A 180 2.30 1.41 4.71
C LYS A 180 3.83 1.53 4.70
N SER A 181 4.35 2.74 4.50
CA SER A 181 5.80 2.95 4.54
C SER A 181 6.34 2.73 5.96
N PHE A 182 7.46 2.02 6.05
CA PHE A 182 8.13 1.70 7.32
C PHE A 182 8.38 2.94 8.18
N SER A 183 8.75 4.06 7.56
CA SER A 183 9.04 5.31 8.27
C SER A 183 7.90 6.32 8.28
N PHE A 184 6.66 5.93 7.94
CA PHE A 184 5.54 6.86 7.83
C PHE A 184 5.42 7.76 9.06
N ILE A 185 5.48 7.21 10.27
CA ILE A 185 5.37 7.98 11.53
C ILE A 185 6.49 9.04 11.63
N LYS A 186 7.71 8.73 11.17
CA LYS A 186 8.85 9.66 11.18
C LYS A 186 8.72 10.74 10.10
N THR A 187 8.14 10.41 8.95
CA THR A 187 8.02 11.30 7.78
C THR A 187 6.68 12.02 7.66
N HIS A 188 5.66 11.60 8.41
CA HIS A 188 4.29 12.11 8.35
C HIS A 188 4.22 13.62 8.55
N LYS A 189 5.06 14.17 9.45
CA LYS A 189 5.16 15.63 9.67
C LYS A 189 5.49 16.43 8.40
N PHE A 190 6.23 15.83 7.47
CA PHE A 190 6.56 16.45 6.18
C PHE A 190 5.44 16.24 5.17
N SER A 191 4.73 15.11 5.24
CA SER A 191 3.56 14.85 4.40
C SER A 191 2.41 15.83 4.68
N VAL A 192 2.18 16.19 5.94
CA VAL A 192 1.16 17.20 6.34
C VAL A 192 1.48 18.59 5.82
N GLN A 193 2.76 18.90 5.59
CA GLN A 193 3.18 20.20 5.04
C GLN A 193 3.02 20.29 3.52
N ASN A 194 2.66 19.20 2.85
CA ASN A 194 2.44 19.20 1.42
C ASN A 194 1.09 19.87 1.11
N ILE A 195 1.12 20.88 0.24
CA ILE A 195 -0.07 21.65 -0.16
C ILE A 195 -1.18 20.79 -0.80
N ASN A 196 -0.81 19.63 -1.36
CA ASN A 196 -1.75 18.69 -1.99
C ASN A 196 -2.13 17.52 -1.06
N ALA A 197 -1.80 17.58 0.24
CA ALA A 197 -2.16 16.51 1.17
C ALA A 197 -3.65 16.56 1.53
N ASN A 198 -4.44 15.67 0.95
CA ASN A 198 -5.87 15.57 1.23
C ASN A 198 -6.17 14.56 2.37
N CYS A 199 -5.69 14.86 3.57
CA CYS A 199 -5.85 14.00 4.75
C CYS A 199 -7.31 13.90 5.21
N ALA A 200 -8.09 14.95 4.96
CA ALA A 200 -9.50 15.06 5.35
C ALA A 200 -10.40 14.03 4.65
N MET A 201 -9.94 13.42 3.54
CA MET A 201 -10.65 12.30 2.91
C MET A 201 -10.80 11.09 3.84
N CYS A 202 -9.88 10.90 4.79
CA CYS A 202 -9.86 9.72 5.66
C CYS A 202 -9.82 10.07 7.15
N HIS A 203 -9.31 11.25 7.51
CA HIS A 203 -9.12 11.66 8.90
C HIS A 203 -10.04 12.81 9.26
N GLN A 204 -10.60 12.75 10.48
CA GLN A 204 -11.35 13.85 11.06
C GLN A 204 -10.39 14.80 11.79
N GLU A 205 -10.79 16.06 11.97
CA GLU A 205 -10.00 17.06 12.73
C GLU A 205 -9.63 16.56 14.14
N GLN A 206 -10.55 15.83 14.79
CA GLN A 206 -10.30 15.21 16.09
C GLN A 206 -9.15 14.18 16.04
N THR A 207 -8.93 13.49 14.91
CA THR A 207 -7.81 12.56 14.74
C THR A 207 -6.46 13.29 14.80
N CYS A 208 -6.38 14.49 14.21
CA CYS A 208 -5.21 15.35 14.29
C CYS A 208 -5.01 15.83 15.73
N GLN A 209 -6.10 16.32 16.36
CA GLN A 209 -6.05 16.83 17.73
C GLN A 209 -5.65 15.77 18.74
N ASP A 210 -6.18 14.54 18.63
CA ASP A 210 -5.85 13.42 19.52
C ASP A 210 -4.34 13.15 19.55
N CYS A 211 -3.65 13.26 18.41
CA CYS A 211 -2.20 13.09 18.33
C CYS A 211 -1.44 14.34 18.80
N HIS A 212 -1.84 15.52 18.33
CA HIS A 212 -1.18 16.80 18.66
C HIS A 212 -1.40 17.27 20.10
N THR A 213 -2.38 16.70 20.81
CA THR A 213 -2.65 16.98 22.24
C THR A 213 -2.48 15.79 23.16
N ALA A 214 -2.14 14.60 22.65
CA ALA A 214 -1.96 13.37 23.43
C ALA A 214 -1.01 13.52 24.63
N THR A 215 -0.04 14.44 24.55
CA THR A 215 0.91 14.70 25.64
C THR A 215 0.39 15.69 26.69
N ASN A 216 -0.69 16.44 26.44
CA ASN A 216 -1.20 17.45 27.36
C ASN A 216 -2.23 16.92 28.38
N VAL A 217 -2.66 15.66 28.24
CA VAL A 217 -3.74 15.06 29.07
C VAL A 217 -3.25 13.92 29.96
N ILE A 218 -1.97 13.52 29.85
CA ILE A 218 -1.37 12.55 30.77
C ILE A 218 -0.80 13.31 31.96
N THR A 219 -1.61 13.45 33.00
CA THR A 219 -1.21 14.04 34.28
C THR A 219 -0.68 13.01 35.28
N GLU A 220 -0.72 11.72 34.92
CA GLU A 220 -0.34 10.60 35.78
C GLU A 220 1.06 10.05 35.41
N ASN A 221 1.81 9.63 36.43
CA ASN A 221 3.13 9.02 36.23
C ASN A 221 2.98 7.61 35.65
N ASN A 222 3.76 7.30 34.60
CA ASN A 222 3.94 5.93 34.14
C ASN A 222 4.58 5.09 35.24
N THR A 223 3.80 4.18 35.83
CA THR A 223 4.30 3.20 36.80
C THR A 223 4.42 1.83 36.15
N VAL A 224 5.15 0.91 36.78
CA VAL A 224 5.27 -0.49 36.33
C VAL A 224 3.88 -1.16 36.18
N SER A 225 2.89 -0.70 36.96
CA SER A 225 1.51 -1.22 36.98
C SER A 225 0.50 -0.42 36.16
N GLN A 226 0.79 0.85 35.81
CA GLN A 226 -0.07 1.73 35.04
C GLN A 226 0.75 2.34 33.91
N PHE A 227 0.80 1.59 32.81
CA PHE A 227 1.51 1.97 31.60
C PHE A 227 0.54 2.68 30.65
N PHE A 228 0.70 3.99 30.50
CA PHE A 228 -0.02 4.79 29.53
C PHE A 228 0.82 4.87 28.26
N GLN A 229 0.43 4.11 27.23
CA GLN A 229 1.00 4.28 25.89
C GLN A 229 0.34 5.54 25.28
N PRO A 230 1.08 6.65 25.08
CA PRO A 230 0.51 7.96 24.75
C PRO A 230 -0.01 8.08 23.30
N TYR A 231 -0.22 6.97 22.60
CA TYR A 231 -0.58 7.02 21.19
C TYR A 231 -1.75 6.08 20.93
N SER A 232 -2.92 6.68 20.75
CA SER A 232 -4.04 6.01 20.11
C SER A 232 -4.28 6.69 18.77
N PRO A 233 -3.98 6.06 17.62
CA PRO A 233 -4.76 6.34 16.43
C PRO A 233 -6.07 5.58 16.66
N SER A 234 -6.93 6.17 17.48
CA SER A 234 -8.19 5.54 17.83
C SER A 234 -8.97 5.35 16.55
N LYS A 235 -9.40 4.13 16.24
CA LYS A 235 -10.29 3.94 15.11
C LYS A 235 -11.70 4.33 15.56
N ILE A 236 -12.32 5.29 14.90
CA ILE A 236 -13.73 5.58 15.15
C ILE A 236 -14.54 4.68 14.21
N LYS A 237 -15.39 3.83 14.79
CA LYS A 237 -16.40 3.08 14.05
C LYS A 237 -17.76 3.50 14.58
N ASP A 238 -18.63 4.03 13.71
CA ASP A 238 -19.98 4.46 14.08
C ASP A 238 -20.03 5.46 15.26
N GLY A 239 -19.04 6.37 15.32
CA GLY A 239 -18.89 7.34 16.42
C GLY A 239 -18.28 6.78 17.70
N ILE A 240 -17.92 5.49 17.74
CA ILE A 240 -17.33 4.83 18.92
C ILE A 240 -15.81 4.75 18.76
N LYS A 241 -15.09 5.30 19.74
CA LYS A 241 -13.62 5.27 19.85
C LYS A 241 -13.16 3.85 20.18
N GLN A 242 -12.54 3.16 19.22
CA GLN A 242 -11.92 1.85 19.40
C GLN A 242 -10.42 1.99 19.67
N GLN A 243 -9.91 1.20 20.61
CA GLN A 243 -8.49 1.14 20.91
C GLN A 243 -7.75 0.37 19.81
N GLN A 244 -6.74 1.00 19.19
CA GLN A 244 -5.89 0.37 18.19
C GLN A 244 -4.48 0.18 18.75
N ILE A 245 -4.05 -1.08 18.92
CA ILE A 245 -2.66 -1.38 19.26
C ILE A 245 -1.83 -1.14 18.00
N THR A 246 -1.08 -0.04 17.98
CA THR A 246 -0.25 0.35 16.84
C THR A 246 1.21 0.30 17.24
N ARG A 247 2.05 -0.37 16.44
CA ARG A 247 3.49 -0.46 16.66
C ARG A 247 4.14 0.85 16.23
N VAL A 248 4.52 1.67 17.20
CA VAL A 248 5.10 3.01 16.99
C VAL A 248 6.63 3.01 16.88
N HIS A 249 7.26 1.89 17.26
CA HIS A 249 8.70 1.67 17.19
C HIS A 249 8.97 0.40 16.39
N GLU A 250 10.06 0.39 15.63
CA GLU A 250 10.44 -0.78 14.85
C GLU A 250 10.67 -2.02 15.70
N LEU A 251 10.50 -3.21 15.10
CA LEU A 251 10.77 -4.48 15.78
C LEU A 251 12.19 -4.55 16.36
N ASN A 252 13.14 -3.88 15.73
CA ASN A 252 14.55 -3.80 16.14
C ASN A 252 14.87 -2.53 16.95
N PHE A 253 13.88 -1.78 17.44
CA PHE A 253 14.07 -0.52 18.16
C PHE A 253 15.09 -0.65 19.30
N ARG A 254 15.07 -1.75 20.07
CA ARG A 254 16.06 -2.02 21.13
C ARG A 254 17.50 -1.91 20.63
N LEU A 255 17.77 -2.37 19.41
CA LEU A 255 19.10 -2.42 18.81
C LEU A 255 19.48 -1.09 18.13
N THR A 256 18.50 -0.40 17.55
CA THR A 256 18.75 0.77 16.68
C THR A 256 18.54 2.10 17.39
N HIS A 257 17.67 2.18 18.40
CA HIS A 257 17.29 3.45 19.02
C HIS A 257 18.45 4.17 19.71
N GLY A 258 19.43 3.44 20.28
CA GLY A 258 20.61 4.06 20.89
C GLY A 258 21.52 4.75 19.86
N ILE A 259 21.54 4.25 18.63
CA ILE A 259 22.27 4.87 17.51
C ILE A 259 21.48 6.09 17.02
N GLU A 260 20.16 5.95 16.84
CA GLU A 260 19.27 7.05 16.44
C GLU A 260 19.25 8.21 17.44
N ALA A 261 19.20 7.91 18.75
CA ALA A 261 19.21 8.89 19.83
C ALA A 261 20.54 9.66 19.87
N ARG A 262 21.68 8.98 19.71
CA ARG A 262 22.99 9.64 19.61
C ARG A 262 23.12 10.44 18.32
N GLY A 263 22.54 9.95 17.23
CA GLY A 263 22.49 10.62 15.94
C GLY A 263 21.52 11.81 15.88
N LYS A 264 20.71 12.04 16.93
CA LYS A 264 19.68 13.09 17.00
C LYS A 264 18.74 13.10 15.78
N THR A 265 18.50 11.92 15.20
CA THR A 265 17.70 11.78 13.97
C THR A 265 16.21 12.02 14.20
N THR A 266 15.77 11.97 15.46
CA THR A 266 14.37 12.13 15.88
C THR A 266 14.31 12.97 17.16
N ASN A 267 13.38 13.92 17.23
CA ASN A 267 13.12 14.67 18.46
C ASN A 267 12.06 13.90 19.29
N CYS A 268 12.52 13.16 20.29
CA CYS A 268 11.67 12.30 21.11
C CYS A 268 10.66 13.10 21.95
N GLU A 269 10.98 14.35 22.29
CA GLU A 269 10.10 15.26 23.04
C GLU A 269 8.84 15.65 22.25
N SER A 270 8.89 15.48 20.92
CA SER A 270 7.74 15.74 20.05
C SER A 270 6.61 14.72 20.21
N CYS A 271 6.88 13.55 20.80
CA CYS A 271 5.90 12.48 21.00
C CYS A 271 5.85 11.95 22.45
N HIS A 272 6.90 12.15 23.26
CA HIS A 272 6.99 11.67 24.64
C HIS A 272 7.36 12.79 25.62
N GLN A 273 6.72 12.83 26.80
CA GLN A 273 7.24 13.60 27.92
C GLN A 273 8.45 12.86 28.54
N VAL A 274 9.60 13.53 28.55
CA VAL A 274 10.93 12.93 28.46
C VAL A 274 11.41 12.21 29.72
N GLN A 275 10.80 12.46 30.88
CA GLN A 275 11.51 12.16 32.13
C GLN A 275 11.17 10.81 32.78
N THR A 276 9.94 10.31 32.68
CA THR A 276 9.55 9.08 33.40
C THR A 276 9.80 7.80 32.60
N PHE A 277 9.47 7.81 31.30
CA PHE A 277 9.58 6.62 30.45
C PHE A 277 11.04 6.18 30.21
N CYS A 278 11.90 7.11 29.80
CA CYS A 278 13.30 6.82 29.49
C CYS A 278 14.10 6.46 30.74
N ALA A 279 13.86 7.15 31.86
CA ALA A 279 14.52 6.89 33.13
C ALA A 279 14.20 5.50 33.69
N ASN A 280 12.97 5.00 33.52
CA ASN A 280 12.59 3.66 33.98
C ASN A 280 13.29 2.55 33.18
N CYS A 281 13.45 2.71 31.87
CA CYS A 281 14.16 1.73 31.03
C CYS A 281 15.69 1.80 31.24
N HIS A 282 16.28 2.99 31.19
CA HIS A 282 17.73 3.18 31.37
C HIS A 282 18.20 3.07 32.83
N GLY A 283 17.28 3.20 33.80
CA GLY A 283 17.52 2.98 35.23
C GLY A 283 17.23 1.55 35.69
N SER A 284 16.66 0.70 34.82
CA SER A 284 16.52 -0.72 35.12
C SER A 284 17.88 -1.41 35.01
N ASN A 285 18.36 -1.95 36.12
CA ASN A 285 19.62 -2.68 36.19
C ASN A 285 19.51 -4.06 35.49
N ASN A 286 19.49 -4.07 34.15
CA ASN A 286 19.50 -5.28 33.32
C ASN A 286 18.28 -6.22 33.42
N GLU A 287 17.15 -5.78 33.97
CA GLU A 287 15.90 -6.56 33.87
C GLU A 287 15.28 -6.35 32.48
N ASP A 288 15.14 -7.43 31.73
CA ASP A 288 14.59 -7.40 30.39
C ASP A 288 13.08 -7.17 30.45
N PHE A 289 12.63 -5.93 30.22
CA PHE A 289 11.21 -5.56 30.14
C PHE A 289 10.41 -6.37 29.10
N ALA A 290 11.05 -7.00 28.12
CA ALA A 290 10.40 -7.84 27.12
C ALA A 290 10.29 -9.32 27.54
N LEU A 291 11.11 -9.80 28.50
CA LEU A 291 11.00 -11.15 29.07
C LEU A 291 10.26 -11.16 30.41
N GLY A 292 10.36 -10.09 31.19
CA GLY A 292 9.61 -9.86 32.43
C GLY A 292 8.32 -9.08 32.20
N GLY A 293 7.67 -9.30 31.05
CA GLY A 293 6.59 -8.48 30.50
C GLY A 293 5.67 -7.85 31.53
N ILE A 294 5.33 -6.58 31.32
CA ILE A 294 4.23 -5.93 32.05
C ILE A 294 2.96 -6.71 31.71
N VAL A 295 2.62 -7.68 32.56
CA VAL A 295 1.30 -8.30 32.60
C VAL A 295 0.53 -7.44 33.60
N PRO A 296 -0.41 -6.59 33.15
CA PRO A 296 -1.24 -5.84 34.07
C PRO A 296 -1.91 -6.81 35.05
N THR A 297 -2.08 -6.44 36.32
CA THR A 297 -2.65 -7.34 37.33
C THR A 297 -4.04 -7.88 36.94
N SER A 298 -4.74 -7.20 36.03
CA SER A 298 -5.99 -7.65 35.40
C SER A 298 -5.85 -8.88 34.50
N HIS A 299 -4.66 -9.09 33.90
CA HIS A 299 -4.33 -10.22 33.02
C HIS A 299 -3.84 -11.46 33.81
N LEU A 300 -3.65 -11.32 35.13
CA LEU A 300 -3.31 -12.41 36.06
C LEU A 300 -4.54 -12.95 36.82
N LYS A 301 -5.74 -12.44 36.54
CA LYS A 301 -6.96 -12.91 37.19
C LYS A 301 -7.38 -14.29 36.64
N PRO A 302 -7.94 -15.19 37.48
CA PRO A 302 -8.30 -16.56 37.06
C PRO A 302 -9.28 -16.65 35.87
N ASN A 303 -10.00 -15.57 35.58
CA ASN A 303 -11.01 -15.47 34.53
C ASN A 303 -10.56 -14.66 33.30
N PHE A 304 -9.29 -14.28 33.21
CA PHE A 304 -8.76 -13.57 32.06
C PHE A 304 -8.60 -14.52 30.85
N LYS A 305 -9.14 -14.13 29.69
CA LYS A 305 -8.95 -14.83 28.41
C LYS A 305 -8.32 -13.88 27.39
N THR A 306 -7.24 -14.30 26.76
CA THR A 306 -6.67 -13.62 25.59
C THR A 306 -7.53 -13.93 24.36
N LEU A 307 -8.10 -12.91 23.73
CA LEU A 307 -8.70 -13.08 22.40
C LEU A 307 -7.57 -13.08 21.37
N GLY A 308 -7.39 -14.20 20.65
CA GLY A 308 -6.53 -14.26 19.46
C GLY A 308 -5.26 -15.11 19.54
N VAL A 309 -5.14 -16.05 20.49
CA VAL A 309 -4.22 -17.18 20.36
C VAL A 309 -4.93 -18.42 20.93
N GLY A 310 -5.49 -19.23 20.03
CA GLY A 310 -6.35 -20.38 20.32
C GLY A 310 -7.80 -20.11 19.95
#